data_AF-A0A4Q3YXF6-F1
#
_entry.id   AF-A0A4Q3YXF6-F1
#
_cell.length_a   1.000
_cell.length_b   1.000
_cell.length_c   1.000
_cell.angle_alpha   90.00
_cell.angle_beta   90.00
_cell.angle_gamma   90.00
#
_symmetry.space_group_name_H-M   'P 1'
#
loop_
_entity.id
_entity.type
_entity.pdbx_description
1 polymer ?
#
loop_
_entity_poly.entity_id
_entity_poly.type
_entity_poly.pdbx_seq_one_letter_code
_entity_poly.pdbx_strand_id
1 'polypeptide(L)'
;MADPIRFVLNGQPRRIDGARPTTTILEHLRRTERLTGTKEGCAEGDCGACTVLMVEPDGAGGVTRRAVNACIQFVPSLQGRAIETVEHLGRDGPHPVQTA
;
A
#
# COMPACT_ATOMS: atom_id res chain seq x y z
N MET A 1 -20.37 -5.24 -13.34
CA MET A 1 -19.77 -4.27 -12.40
C MET A 1 -18.74 -5.05 -11.61
N ALA A 2 -17.46 -4.63 -11.58
CA ALA A 2 -16.42 -5.40 -10.90
C ALA A 2 -16.67 -5.46 -9.39
N ASP A 3 -16.28 -6.56 -8.75
CA ASP A 3 -16.44 -6.73 -7.31
C ASP A 3 -15.67 -5.65 -6.54
N PRO A 4 -16.19 -5.18 -5.40
CA PRO A 4 -15.53 -4.17 -4.59
C PRO A 4 -14.22 -4.70 -4.02
N ILE A 5 -13.16 -3.91 -4.12
CA ILE A 5 -11.85 -4.26 -3.59
C ILE A 5 -11.81 -3.92 -2.10
N ARG A 6 -11.51 -4.91 -1.26
CA ARG A 6 -11.44 -4.78 0.20
C ARG A 6 -10.05 -5.13 0.69
N PHE A 7 -9.46 -4.24 1.46
CA PHE A 7 -8.10 -4.37 1.98
C PHE A 7 -7.95 -3.57 3.28
N VAL A 8 -6.79 -3.66 3.92
CA VAL A 8 -6.45 -2.86 5.10
C VAL A 8 -5.31 -1.90 4.75
N LEU A 9 -5.46 -0.63 5.11
CA LEU A 9 -4.45 0.41 4.94
C LEU A 9 -4.08 0.97 6.30
N ASN A 10 -2.82 0.81 6.72
CA ASN A 10 -2.32 1.36 7.99
C ASN A 10 -3.18 0.95 9.20
N GLY A 11 -3.62 -0.32 9.21
CA GLY A 11 -4.50 -0.89 10.24
C GLY A 11 -5.99 -0.53 10.10
N GLN A 12 -6.38 0.26 9.09
CA GLN A 12 -7.76 0.69 8.89
C GLN A 12 -8.38 0.00 7.66
N PRO A 13 -9.59 -0.56 7.75
CA PRO A 13 -10.23 -1.20 6.60
C PRO A 13 -10.55 -0.17 5.52
N ARG A 14 -10.44 -0.62 4.26
CA ARG A 14 -10.77 0.14 3.06
C ARG A 14 -11.63 -0.68 2.12
N ARG A 15 -12.51 0.02 1.42
CA ARG A 15 -13.35 -0.51 0.33
C ARG A 15 -13.26 0.45 -0.84
N ILE A 16 -12.97 -0.07 -2.02
CA ILE A 16 -12.98 0.70 -3.26
C ILE A 16 -14.02 0.12 -4.20
N ASP A 17 -14.96 0.96 -4.60
CA ASP A 17 -15.99 0.64 -5.58
C ASP A 17 -15.58 1.19 -6.94
N GLY A 18 -15.57 0.35 -7.98
CA GLY A 18 -15.38 0.79 -9.36
C GLY A 18 -13.98 1.34 -9.71
N ALA A 19 -12.92 0.86 -9.05
CA ALA A 19 -11.54 1.23 -9.43
C ALA A 19 -11.24 0.87 -10.89
N ARG A 20 -10.50 1.75 -11.58
CA ARG A 20 -9.93 1.39 -12.89
C ARG A 20 -8.92 0.25 -12.68
N PRO A 21 -8.90 -0.80 -13.53
CA PRO A 21 -7.95 -1.91 -13.38
C PRO A 21 -6.48 -1.48 -13.41
N THR A 22 -6.20 -0.32 -14.02
CA THR A 22 -4.86 0.28 -14.17
C THR A 22 -4.50 1.28 -13.07
N THR A 23 -5.40 1.55 -12.10
CA THR A 23 -5.06 2.44 -10.98
C THR A 23 -3.99 1.77 -10.13
N THR A 24 -2.83 2.44 -10.04
CA THR A 24 -1.70 1.95 -9.24
C THR A 24 -1.96 2.19 -7.75
N ILE A 25 -1.31 1.41 -6.89
CA ILE A 25 -1.37 1.62 -5.44
C ILE A 25 -0.86 3.03 -5.12
N LEU A 26 0.22 3.48 -5.77
CA LEU A 26 0.77 4.82 -5.57
C LEU A 26 -0.24 5.92 -5.92
N GLU A 27 -0.94 5.80 -7.05
CA GLU A 27 -1.98 6.74 -7.46
C GLU A 27 -3.10 6.79 -6.41
N HIS A 28 -3.57 5.62 -5.96
CA HIS A 28 -4.63 5.53 -4.95
C HIS A 28 -4.20 6.18 -3.62
N LEU A 29 -3.03 5.84 -3.09
CA LEU A 29 -2.50 6.40 -1.85
C LEU A 29 -2.42 7.93 -1.92
N ARG A 30 -1.82 8.47 -2.98
CA ARG A 30 -1.53 9.90 -3.07
C ARG A 30 -2.76 10.74 -3.44
N ARG A 31 -3.59 10.25 -4.37
CA ARG A 31 -4.70 11.03 -4.94
C ARG A 31 -6.03 10.79 -4.23
N THR A 32 -6.28 9.57 -3.77
CA THR A 32 -7.54 9.20 -3.10
C THR A 32 -7.39 9.33 -1.59
N GLU A 33 -6.43 8.62 -0.99
CA GLU A 33 -6.24 8.59 0.47
C GLU A 33 -5.49 9.83 1.00
N ARG A 34 -4.91 10.64 0.11
CA ARG A 34 -4.09 11.82 0.45
C ARG A 34 -2.89 11.50 1.35
N LEU A 35 -2.43 10.25 1.34
CA LEU A 35 -1.19 9.79 1.96
C LEU A 35 -0.04 10.07 0.99
N THR A 36 0.68 11.16 1.26
CA THR A 36 1.70 11.70 0.33
C THR A 36 3.13 11.37 0.72
N GLY A 37 3.34 10.61 1.80
CA GLY A 37 4.63 10.14 2.28
C GLY A 37 5.31 9.20 1.30
N THR A 38 4.58 8.23 0.75
CA THR A 38 5.04 7.41 -0.39
C THR A 38 5.17 8.27 -1.65
N LYS A 39 6.33 8.22 -2.32
CA LYS A 39 6.68 9.18 -3.39
C LYS A 39 6.61 8.56 -4.78
N GLU A 40 6.38 9.42 -5.76
CA GLU A 40 6.61 9.12 -7.17
C GLU A 40 8.03 9.54 -7.54
N GLY A 41 8.78 8.62 -8.16
CA GLY A 41 10.17 8.84 -8.60
C GLY A 41 10.31 8.45 -10.07
N CYS A 42 10.71 7.20 -10.34
CA CYS A 42 10.87 6.70 -11.71
C CYS A 42 9.59 6.12 -12.36
N ALA A 43 8.58 5.76 -11.56
CA ALA A 43 7.34 5.12 -12.03
C ALA A 43 7.49 3.77 -12.77
N GLU A 44 8.66 3.14 -12.71
CA GLU A 44 8.96 1.85 -13.38
C GLU A 44 9.47 0.75 -12.42
N GLY A 45 9.52 1.04 -11.12
CA GLY A 45 9.84 0.06 -10.08
C GLY A 45 11.32 -0.06 -9.71
N ASP A 46 12.15 0.88 -10.14
CA ASP A 46 13.60 0.80 -9.92
C ASP A 46 14.09 1.61 -8.69
N CYS A 47 13.67 2.87 -8.56
CA CYS A 47 14.22 3.78 -7.54
C CYS A 47 13.80 3.51 -6.08
N GLY A 48 12.80 2.68 -5.84
CA GLY A 48 12.29 2.39 -4.48
C GLY A 48 11.58 3.55 -3.75
N ALA A 49 11.46 4.75 -4.32
CA ALA A 49 10.82 5.91 -3.67
C ALA A 49 9.33 5.68 -3.32
N CYS A 50 8.70 4.71 -4.00
CA CYS A 50 7.31 4.32 -3.80
C CYS A 50 7.14 3.05 -2.94
N THR A 51 8.17 2.64 -2.20
CA THR A 51 8.14 1.39 -1.42
C THR A 51 7.07 1.46 -0.33
N VAL A 52 6.26 0.41 -0.25
CA VAL A 52 5.32 0.14 0.85
C VAL A 52 5.48 -1.31 1.31
N LEU A 53 5.04 -1.61 2.53
CA LEU A 53 5.02 -2.97 3.04
C LEU A 53 3.68 -3.61 2.70
N MET A 54 3.70 -4.72 1.96
CA MET A 54 2.51 -5.55 1.73
C MET A 54 2.52 -6.71 2.72
N VAL A 55 1.37 -6.91 3.36
CA VAL A 55 1.11 -8.02 4.27
C VAL A 55 0.02 -8.89 3.66
N GLU A 56 0.30 -10.18 3.48
CA GLU A 56 -0.62 -11.12 2.84
C GLU A 56 -0.65 -12.47 3.59
N PRO A 57 -1.77 -13.21 3.58
CA PRO A 57 -1.84 -14.52 4.20
C PRO A 57 -0.82 -15.49 3.61
N ASP A 58 -0.16 -16.28 4.46
CA ASP A 58 0.83 -17.26 4.03
C ASP A 58 0.23 -18.63 3.64
N GLY A 59 -1.07 -18.83 3.86
CA GLY A 59 -1.78 -20.09 3.63
C GLY A 59 -1.65 -21.12 4.75
N ALA A 60 -0.87 -20.84 5.80
CA ALA A 60 -0.64 -21.70 6.97
C ALA A 60 -1.20 -21.11 8.28
N GLY A 61 -2.02 -20.05 8.19
CA GLY A 61 -2.60 -19.36 9.33
C GLY A 61 -1.78 -18.17 9.85
N GLY A 62 -0.69 -17.81 9.16
CA GLY A 62 0.11 -16.62 9.42
C GLY A 62 0.03 -15.60 8.29
N VAL A 63 1.03 -14.70 8.26
CA VAL A 63 1.17 -13.66 7.24
C VAL A 63 2.63 -13.54 6.81
N THR A 64 2.85 -13.32 5.52
CA THR A 64 4.12 -12.85 4.99
C THR A 64 4.11 -11.33 4.88
N ARG A 65 5.31 -10.73 4.94
CA ARG A 65 5.52 -9.30 4.75
C ARG A 65 6.59 -9.10 3.69
N ARG A 66 6.30 -8.27 2.69
CA ARG A 66 7.27 -7.95 1.63
C ARG A 66 7.22 -6.50 1.23
N ALA A 67 8.38 -5.92 0.96
CA ALA A 67 8.49 -4.61 0.34
C ALA A 67 8.04 -4.70 -1.13
N VAL A 68 7.21 -3.74 -1.56
CA VAL A 68 6.72 -3.68 -2.93
C VAL A 68 6.76 -2.25 -3.46
N ASN A 69 6.98 -2.11 -4.76
CA ASN A 69 6.91 -0.82 -5.44
C ASN A 69 5.45 -0.47 -5.75
N ALA A 70 4.89 0.49 -5.04
CA ALA A 70 3.49 0.91 -5.22
C ALA A 70 3.19 1.49 -6.61
N CYS A 71 4.20 1.97 -7.35
CA CYS A 71 4.02 2.54 -8.68
C CYS A 71 3.70 1.52 -9.78
N ILE A 72 4.09 0.26 -9.61
CA ILE A 72 3.88 -0.81 -10.62
C ILE A 72 2.93 -1.92 -10.13
N GLN A 73 2.34 -1.75 -8.96
CA GLN A 73 1.32 -2.65 -8.43
C GLN A 73 -0.04 -1.97 -8.55
N PHE A 74 -1.05 -2.69 -9.01
CA PHE A 74 -2.40 -2.14 -9.18
C PHE A 74 -3.28 -2.42 -7.96
N VAL A 75 -4.24 -1.51 -7.71
CA VAL A 75 -5.21 -1.62 -6.62
C VAL A 75 -5.97 -2.95 -6.59
N PRO A 76 -6.37 -3.58 -7.72
CA PRO A 76 -7.00 -4.90 -7.70
C PRO A 76 -6.18 -6.00 -7.02
N SER A 77 -4.84 -5.87 -6.97
CA SER A 77 -3.99 -6.83 -6.26
C SER A 77 -4.14 -6.78 -4.74
N LEU A 78 -4.78 -5.74 -4.19
CA LEU A 78 -4.95 -5.55 -2.75
C LEU A 78 -6.06 -6.39 -2.13
N GLN A 79 -6.89 -7.06 -2.93
CA GLN A 79 -8.02 -7.83 -2.42
C GLN A 79 -7.59 -8.81 -1.32
N GLY A 80 -8.14 -8.64 -0.11
CA GLY A 80 -7.85 -9.47 1.06
C GLY A 80 -6.47 -9.26 1.68
N ARG A 81 -5.74 -8.20 1.32
CA ARG A 81 -4.38 -7.91 1.80
C ARG A 81 -4.35 -6.67 2.68
N ALA A 82 -3.20 -6.44 3.29
CA ALA A 82 -2.88 -5.23 4.02
C ALA A 82 -1.70 -4.50 3.38
N ILE A 83 -1.69 -3.17 3.44
CA ILE A 83 -0.55 -2.33 3.10
C ILE A 83 -0.25 -1.34 4.23
N GLU A 84 1.04 -1.17 4.52
CA GLU A 84 1.54 -0.20 5.49
C GLU A 84 2.46 0.79 4.79
N THR A 85 2.23 2.07 5.03
CA THR A 85 2.98 3.20 4.46
C THR A 85 3.83 3.89 5.53
N VAL A 86 4.66 4.84 5.11
CA VAL A 86 5.54 5.60 6.01
C VAL A 86 4.76 6.37 7.09
N GLU A 87 3.55 6.82 6.77
CA GLU A 87 2.65 7.49 7.71
C GLU A 87 2.24 6.59 8.89
N HIS A 88 2.24 5.26 8.70
CA HIS A 88 1.89 4.31 9.76
C HIS A 88 3.01 4.11 10.78
N LEU A 89 4.28 4.14 10.33
CA LEU A 89 5.44 3.87 11.17
C LEU A 89 5.56 4.87 12.33
N GLY A 90 5.20 6.13 12.09
CA GLY A 90 5.34 7.21 13.07
C GLY A 90 4.10 7.54 13.89
N ARG A 91 3.06 6.69 13.87
CA ARG A 91 1.74 7.03 14.44
C ARG A 91 1.76 7.24 15.96
N ASP A 92 2.60 6.49 16.67
CA ASP A 92 2.70 6.47 18.14
C ASP A 92 3.97 7.20 18.63
N GLY A 93 4.54 8.07 17.78
CA GLY A 93 5.86 8.67 17.93
C GLY A 93 6.81 8.22 16.81
N PRO A 94 7.94 8.91 16.59
CA PRO A 94 8.88 8.55 15.54
C PRO A 94 9.38 7.12 15.71
N HIS A 95 9.22 6.30 14.67
CA HIS A 95 9.82 4.96 14.65
C HIS A 95 11.34 5.09 14.71
N PRO A 96 12.09 4.17 15.35
CA PRO A 96 13.55 4.24 15.41
C PRO A 96 14.22 4.44 14.03
N VAL A 97 13.67 3.83 12.97
CA VAL A 97 14.16 4.01 11.59
C VAL A 97 13.99 5.43 11.03
N GLN A 98 13.03 6.21 11.55
CA GLN A 98 12.77 7.58 11.13
C GLN A 98 13.69 8.59 11.83
N THR A 99 14.36 8.19 12.92
CA THR A 99 15.25 9.04 13.72
C THR A 99 16.68 8.54 13.80
N ALA A 100 17.02 7.51 13.01
CA ALA A 100 18.34 6.91 12.99
C ALA A 100 19.38 7.81 12.28
#